data_AF-K6VTC3-F1
#
_entry.id   AF-K6VTC3-F1
#
_cell.length_a   1.000
_cell.length_b   1.000
_cell.length_c   1.000
_cell.angle_alpha   90.00
_cell.angle_beta   90.00
_cell.angle_gamma   90.00
#
_symmetry.space_group_name_H-M   'P 1'
#
loop_
_entity.id
_entity.type
_entity.pdbx_description
1 polymer ?
#
loop_
_entity_poly.entity_id
_entity_poly.type
_entity_poly.pdbx_seq_one_letter_code
_entity_poly.pdbx_strand_id
1 'polypeptide(L)'
;MTKSDDARTALNQAQCLLEEVTCDIDRFDETLSWLAMAIDRVHRLDEYHRGPGQADLEAVLAADPAAVTPAVAGEDAVWECVTEFDERMLRLLRVVTARVTAAVDDPA
;
A
#
# COMPACT_ATOMS: atom_id res chain seq x y z
N MET A 1 -42.16 -23.35 12.15
CA MET A 1 -41.23 -22.20 12.19
C MET A 1 -42.06 -20.95 11.92
N THR A 2 -42.05 -19.96 12.81
CA THR A 2 -42.94 -18.79 12.71
C THR A 2 -42.25 -17.65 11.98
N LYS A 3 -43.02 -16.72 11.38
CA LYS A 3 -42.48 -15.48 10.78
C LYS A 3 -41.59 -14.66 11.73
N SER A 4 -41.78 -14.81 13.04
CA SER A 4 -40.96 -14.15 14.05
C SER A 4 -39.58 -14.80 14.22
N ASP A 5 -39.45 -16.10 13.99
CA ASP A 5 -38.18 -16.83 14.09
C ASP A 5 -37.29 -16.52 12.88
N ASP A 6 -37.90 -16.43 11.69
CA ASP A 6 -37.22 -16.04 10.46
C ASP A 6 -36.70 -14.60 10.55
N ALA A 7 -37.54 -13.67 11.04
CA ALA A 7 -37.14 -12.28 11.25
C ALA A 7 -35.99 -12.14 12.26
N ARG A 8 -35.99 -12.93 13.34
CA ARG A 8 -34.90 -12.94 14.32
C ARG A 8 -33.60 -13.45 13.70
N THR A 9 -33.68 -14.48 12.87
CA THR A 9 -32.52 -15.03 12.16
C THR A 9 -31.92 -14.01 11.21
N ALA A 10 -32.77 -13.33 10.42
CA ALA A 10 -32.34 -12.27 9.52
C ALA A 10 -31.68 -11.10 10.25
N LEU A 11 -32.24 -10.68 11.40
CA LEU A 11 -31.65 -9.62 12.22
C LEU A 11 -30.27 -10.01 12.78
N ASN A 12 -30.11 -11.25 13.25
CA ASN A 12 -28.80 -11.73 13.71
C ASN A 12 -27.76 -11.76 12.58
N GLN A 13 -28.15 -12.18 11.38
CA GLN A 13 -27.27 -12.16 10.21
C GLN A 13 -26.85 -10.74 9.84
N ALA A 14 -27.81 -9.80 9.84
CA ALA A 14 -27.52 -8.40 9.59
C ALA A 14 -26.59 -7.80 10.67
N GLN A 15 -26.77 -8.18 11.94
CA GLN A 15 -25.89 -7.76 13.03
C GLN A 15 -24.46 -8.29 12.84
N CYS A 16 -24.29 -9.56 12.46
CA CYS A 16 -22.98 -10.11 12.13
C CYS A 16 -22.32 -9.37 10.97
N LEU A 17 -23.06 -9.08 9.89
CA LEU A 17 -22.55 -8.30 8.76
C LEU A 17 -22.13 -6.89 9.16
N LEU A 18 -22.86 -6.24 10.08
CA LEU A 18 -22.51 -4.92 10.58
C LEU A 18 -21.17 -4.96 11.36
N GLU A 19 -20.98 -5.97 12.19
CA GLU A 19 -19.75 -6.18 12.96
C GLU A 19 -18.55 -6.45 12.04
N GLU A 20 -18.74 -7.28 11.01
CA GLU A 20 -17.73 -7.55 9.99
C GLU A 20 -17.31 -6.27 9.25
N VAL A 21 -18.27 -5.49 8.76
CA VAL A 21 -18.00 -4.23 8.05
C VAL A 21 -17.33 -3.20 8.96
N THR A 22 -17.69 -3.15 10.24
CA THR A 22 -17.02 -2.25 11.20
C THR A 22 -15.55 -2.63 11.36
N CYS A 23 -15.25 -3.92 11.53
CA CYS A 23 -13.87 -4.42 11.56
C CYS A 23 -13.11 -4.09 10.26
N ASP A 24 -13.76 -4.19 9.11
CA ASP A 24 -13.11 -3.88 7.83
C ASP A 24 -12.81 -2.37 7.69
N ILE A 25 -13.64 -1.49 8.24
CA ILE A 25 -13.37 -0.04 8.30
C ILE A 25 -12.15 0.24 9.18
N ASP A 26 -12.06 -0.37 10.36
CA ASP A 26 -10.91 -0.18 11.25
C ASP A 26 -9.60 -0.61 10.56
N ARG A 27 -9.61 -1.76 9.88
CA ARG A 27 -8.46 -2.24 9.07
C ARG A 27 -8.12 -1.32 7.92
N PHE A 28 -9.12 -0.70 7.31
CA PHE A 28 -8.91 0.27 6.24
C PHE A 28 -8.17 1.50 6.77
N ASP A 29 -8.55 2.03 7.92
CA ASP A 29 -7.87 3.17 8.56
C ASP A 29 -6.42 2.85 8.96
N GLU A 30 -6.17 1.64 9.47
CA GLU A 30 -4.82 1.14 9.71
C GLU A 30 -4.00 1.08 8.42
N THR A 31 -4.61 0.59 7.34
CA THR A 31 -3.97 0.49 6.01
C THR A 31 -3.62 1.87 5.45
N LEU A 32 -4.51 2.86 5.58
CA LEU A 32 -4.25 4.23 5.14
C LEU A 32 -3.10 4.87 5.92
N SER A 33 -3.05 4.64 7.23
CA SER A 33 -1.97 5.13 8.10
C SER A 33 -0.63 4.53 7.71
N TRP A 34 -0.60 3.21 7.50
CA TRP A 34 0.60 2.51 7.01
C TRP A 34 1.03 2.99 5.62
N LEU A 35 0.08 3.22 4.71
CA LEU A 35 0.35 3.62 3.34
C LEU A 35 1.06 4.98 3.27
N ALA A 36 0.62 5.96 4.08
CA ALA A 36 1.28 7.25 4.17
C ALA A 36 2.76 7.11 4.57
N MET A 37 3.07 6.25 5.54
CA MET A 37 4.44 5.98 5.95
C MET A 37 5.24 5.22 4.86
N ALA A 38 4.58 4.34 4.11
CA ALA A 38 5.22 3.60 3.02
C ALA A 38 5.65 4.54 1.88
N ILE A 39 4.77 5.47 1.50
CA ILE A 39 5.06 6.51 0.50
C ILE A 39 6.28 7.34 0.92
N ASP A 40 6.32 7.81 2.17
CA ASP A 40 7.47 8.58 2.70
C ASP A 40 8.79 7.79 2.60
N ARG A 41 8.78 6.51 2.97
CA ARG A 41 9.98 5.66 2.91
C ARG A 41 10.50 5.50 1.47
N VAL A 42 9.59 5.29 0.51
CA VAL A 42 9.97 5.12 -0.90
C VAL A 42 10.53 6.43 -1.45
N HIS A 43 9.91 7.58 -1.15
CA HIS A 43 10.43 8.88 -1.56
C HIS A 43 11.84 9.13 -1.00
N ARG A 44 12.06 8.86 0.29
CA ARG A 44 13.38 9.05 0.91
C ARG A 44 14.45 8.13 0.31
N LEU A 45 14.08 6.92 -0.09
CA LEU A 45 14.99 6.00 -0.78
C LEU A 45 15.35 6.54 -2.17
N ASP A 46 14.36 6.97 -2.94
CA ASP A 46 14.54 7.55 -4.28
C ASP A 46 15.37 8.85 -4.23
N GLU A 47 15.11 9.72 -3.26
CA GLU A 47 15.89 10.94 -3.01
C GLU A 47 17.35 10.64 -2.66
N TYR A 48 17.59 9.66 -1.78
CA TYR A 48 18.96 9.25 -1.44
C TYR A 48 19.69 8.74 -2.68
N HIS A 49 19.04 7.87 -3.46
CA HIS A 49 19.63 7.26 -4.64
C HIS A 49 19.92 8.30 -5.75
N ARG A 50 18.99 9.24 -6.01
CA ARG A 50 19.19 10.31 -7.00
C ARG A 50 20.14 11.42 -6.55
N GLY A 51 20.33 11.57 -5.23
CA GLY A 51 21.15 12.61 -4.64
C GLY A 51 22.53 12.06 -4.19
N PRO A 52 22.75 11.91 -2.88
CA PRO A 52 24.07 11.60 -2.33
C PRO A 52 24.57 10.17 -2.60
N GLY A 53 23.70 9.23 -2.99
CA GLY A 53 24.02 7.80 -3.02
C GLY A 53 25.26 7.44 -3.83
N GLN A 54 25.44 8.05 -5.01
CA GLN A 54 26.61 7.83 -5.85
C GLN A 54 27.89 8.35 -5.20
N ALA A 55 27.85 9.54 -4.58
CA ALA A 55 29.01 10.13 -3.92
C ALA A 55 29.42 9.33 -2.68
N ASP A 56 28.46 8.83 -1.92
CA ASP A 56 28.70 7.98 -0.74
C ASP A 56 29.33 6.63 -1.15
N LEU A 57 28.86 6.04 -2.25
CA LEU A 57 29.45 4.83 -2.82
C LEU A 57 30.90 5.05 -3.25
N GLU A 58 31.16 6.14 -3.99
CA GLU A 58 32.51 6.50 -4.43
C GLU A 58 33.45 6.73 -3.25
N ALA A 59 32.98 7.39 -2.19
CA ALA A 59 33.75 7.63 -0.97
C ALA A 59 34.13 6.32 -0.26
N VAL A 60 33.20 5.36 -0.17
CA VAL A 60 33.45 4.04 0.42
C VAL A 60 34.50 3.27 -0.40
N LEU A 61 34.33 3.20 -1.72
CA LEU A 61 35.25 2.47 -2.60
C LEU A 61 36.63 3.13 -2.71
N ALA A 62 36.71 4.45 -2.55
CA ALA A 62 37.99 5.16 -2.48
C ALA A 62 38.77 4.84 -1.19
N ALA A 63 38.06 4.65 -0.08
CA ALA A 63 38.67 4.27 1.21
C ALA A 63 39.01 2.78 1.28
N ASP A 64 38.15 1.92 0.72
CA ASP A 64 38.33 0.47 0.65
C ASP A 64 37.83 -0.08 -0.70
N PRO A 65 38.73 -0.26 -1.69
CA PRO A 65 38.37 -0.79 -3.00
C PRO A 65 37.83 -2.23 -2.99
N ALA A 66 38.01 -2.97 -1.89
CA ALA A 66 37.50 -4.33 -1.73
C ALA A 66 36.21 -4.39 -0.91
N ALA A 67 35.64 -3.23 -0.54
CA ALA A 67 34.41 -3.16 0.24
C ALA A 67 33.25 -3.85 -0.49
N VAL A 68 32.47 -4.63 0.26
CA VAL A 68 31.21 -5.19 -0.25
C VAL A 68 30.16 -4.08 -0.23
N THR A 69 29.69 -3.71 -1.41
CA THR A 69 28.69 -2.65 -1.56
C THR A 69 27.30 -3.17 -1.19
N PRO A 70 26.51 -2.43 -0.40
CA PRO A 70 25.13 -2.81 -0.09
C PRO A 70 24.25 -2.77 -1.35
N ALA A 71 23.11 -3.46 -1.33
CA ALA A 71 22.20 -3.51 -2.48
C ALA A 71 21.72 -2.13 -2.96
N VAL A 72 21.58 -1.16 -2.05
CA VAL A 72 21.20 0.23 -2.36
C VAL A 72 22.21 0.97 -3.24
N ALA A 73 23.46 0.49 -3.30
CA ALA A 73 24.48 1.01 -4.20
C ALA A 73 24.35 0.46 -5.64
N GLY A 74 23.52 -0.56 -5.85
CA GLY A 74 23.14 -1.02 -7.18
C GLY A 74 21.92 -0.26 -7.68
N GLU A 75 22.04 0.33 -8.87
CA GLU A 75 20.97 1.11 -9.51
C GLU A 75 19.68 0.29 -9.68
N ASP A 76 19.82 -0.97 -10.08
CA ASP A 76 18.69 -1.87 -10.36
C ASP A 76 17.81 -2.11 -9.13
N ALA A 77 18.40 -2.34 -7.95
CA ALA A 77 17.64 -2.71 -6.75
C ALA A 77 16.74 -1.57 -6.26
N VAL A 78 17.23 -0.32 -6.35
CA VAL A 78 16.42 0.85 -5.97
C VAL A 78 15.36 1.13 -7.03
N TRP A 79 15.75 1.07 -8.31
CA TRP A 79 14.83 1.31 -9.41
C TRP A 79 13.67 0.31 -9.43
N GLU A 80 13.96 -0.99 -9.24
CA GLU A 80 12.94 -2.03 -9.13
C GLU A 80 11.99 -1.76 -7.96
N CYS A 81 12.54 -1.45 -6.78
CA CYS A 81 11.72 -1.19 -5.58
C CYS A 81 10.77 0.00 -5.75
N VAL A 82 11.26 1.12 -6.29
CA VAL A 82 10.46 2.33 -6.53
C VAL A 82 9.41 2.08 -7.62
N THR A 83 9.81 1.49 -8.74
CA THR A 83 8.90 1.19 -9.86
C THR A 83 7.80 0.23 -9.45
N GLU A 84 8.15 -0.84 -8.73
CA GLU A 84 7.17 -1.79 -8.21
C GLU A 84 6.15 -1.12 -7.29
N PHE A 85 6.60 -0.22 -6.41
CA PHE A 85 5.72 0.53 -5.53
C PHE A 85 4.72 1.38 -6.31
N ASP A 86 5.20 2.12 -7.32
CA ASP A 86 4.35 2.94 -8.19
C ASP A 86 3.30 2.11 -8.94
N GLU A 87 3.67 0.93 -9.45
CA GLU A 87 2.72 0.01 -10.09
C GLU A 87 1.62 -0.43 -9.12
N ARG A 88 1.97 -0.70 -7.86
CA ARG A 88 1.02 -1.11 -6.81
C ARG A 88 0.10 0.04 -6.43
N MET A 89 0.62 1.27 -6.39
CA MET A 89 -0.19 2.49 -6.22
C MET A 89 -1.17 2.71 -7.36
N LEU A 90 -0.74 2.51 -8.61
CA LEU A 90 -1.63 2.57 -9.78
C LEU A 90 -2.72 1.51 -9.72
N ARG A 91 -2.39 0.30 -9.27
CA ARG A 91 -3.40 -0.76 -9.06
C ARG A 91 -4.41 -0.37 -7.99
N LEU A 92 -3.96 0.20 -6.87
CA LEU A 92 -4.84 0.71 -5.81
C LEU A 92 -5.77 1.81 -6.36
N LEU A 93 -5.22 2.78 -7.10
CA LEU A 93 -6.00 3.85 -7.74
C LEU A 93 -7.10 3.29 -8.64
N ARG A 94 -6.81 2.26 -9.45
CA ARG A 94 -7.79 1.61 -10.32
C ARG A 94 -8.93 0.96 -9.51
N VAL A 95 -8.60 0.27 -8.42
CA VAL A 95 -9.60 -0.37 -7.54
C VAL A 95 -10.50 0.68 -6.90
N VAL A 96 -9.91 1.73 -6.34
CA VAL A 96 -10.67 2.81 -5.69
C VAL A 96 -11.55 3.55 -6.69
N THR A 97 -11.00 3.90 -7.86
CA THR A 97 -11.75 4.58 -8.92
C THR A 97 -12.94 3.74 -9.35
N ALA A 98 -12.73 2.47 -9.71
CA ALA A 98 -13.82 1.58 -10.12
C ALA A 98 -14.92 1.47 -9.06
N ARG A 99 -14.55 1.39 -7.77
CA ARG A 99 -15.53 1.32 -6.68
C ARG A 99 -16.34 2.60 -6.51
N VAL A 100 -15.71 3.77 -6.66
CA VAL A 100 -16.32 5.09 -6.49
C VAL A 100 -17.21 5.43 -7.69
N THR A 101 -16.81 5.06 -8.91
CA THR A 101 -17.58 5.35 -10.13
C THR A 101 -18.66 4.32 -10.44
N ALA A 102 -18.68 3.16 -9.78
CA ALA A 102 -19.67 2.11 -10.02
C ALA A 102 -21.14 2.59 -9.97
N ALA A 103 -21.45 3.58 -9.14
CA ALA A 103 -22.81 4.15 -9.05
C ALA A 103 -23.16 5.10 -10.21
N VAL A 104 -22.17 5.56 -10.97
CA VAL A 104 -22.35 6.37 -12.19
C VAL A 104 -22.67 5.46 -13.39
N ASP A 105 -22.14 4.23 -13.38
CA ASP A 105 -22.31 3.24 -14.46
C ASP A 105 -23.64 2.47 -14.39
N ASP A 106 -24.33 2.51 -13.24
CA ASP A 106 -25.65 1.89 -13.04
C ASP A 106 -26.62 2.89 -12.37
N PRO A 107 -27.16 3.87 -13.12
CA PRO A 107 -28.12 4.81 -12.60
C PRO A 107 -29.45 4.08 -12.38
N ALA A 108 -29.77 3.81 -11.12
CA ALA A 108 -31.13 3.43 -10.71
C ALA A 108 -32.17 4.47 -11.14
#